data_AF-A0A433TSV1-F1
#
_entry.id   AF-A0A433TSV1-F1
#
_cell.length_a   1.000
_cell.length_b   1.000
_cell.length_c   1.000
_cell.angle_alpha   90.00
_cell.angle_beta   90.00
_cell.angle_gamma   90.00
#
_symmetry.space_group_name_H-M   'P 1'
#
loop_
_entity.id
_entity.type
_entity.pdbx_description
1 polymer ?
#
loop_
_entity_poly.entity_id
_entity_poly.type
_entity_poly.pdbx_seq_one_letter_code
_entity_poly.pdbx_strand_id
1 'polypeptide(L)'
;MASRSSQVLRSLAKELKAIYKKENLQEIPTYTYLQEQFRNFSVTEQKVCRAQHEVNHVAATYLCHLESARKLEELCSQYRGRGERTIESSANIVGLKLPKLFSEEASKPSDQ
;
A
#
# COMPACT_ATOMS: atom_id res chain seq x y z
N MET A 1 -6.36 27.31 5.23
CA MET A 1 -6.98 25.97 5.22
C MET A 1 -6.91 25.42 3.81
N ALA A 2 -6.11 24.39 3.53
CA ALA A 2 -6.07 23.82 2.18
C ALA A 2 -7.38 23.07 1.89
N SER A 3 -8.00 23.30 0.73
CA SER A 3 -9.24 22.64 0.34
C SER A 3 -9.06 21.11 0.32
N ARG A 4 -10.08 20.35 0.75
CA ARG A 4 -10.06 18.88 0.80
C ARG A 4 -9.69 18.24 -0.54
N SER A 5 -10.09 18.87 -1.66
CA SER A 5 -9.70 18.45 -3.02
C SER A 5 -8.19 18.50 -3.25
N SER A 6 -7.52 19.56 -2.77
CA SER A 6 -6.06 19.72 -2.86
C SER A 6 -5.29 18.71 -2.01
N GLN A 7 -5.90 18.19 -0.94
CA GLN A 7 -5.30 17.16 -0.11
C GLN A 7 -5.38 15.81 -0.81
N VAL A 8 -6.54 15.46 -1.39
CA VAL A 8 -6.73 14.22 -2.14
C VAL A 8 -5.80 14.16 -3.36
N LEU A 9 -5.66 15.25 -4.12
CA LEU A 9 -4.74 15.31 -5.27
C LEU A 9 -3.28 15.08 -4.83
N ARG A 10 -2.85 15.70 -3.73
CA ARG A 10 -1.49 15.51 -3.18
C ARG A 10 -1.24 14.08 -2.71
N SER A 11 -2.24 13.43 -2.12
CA SER A 11 -2.12 12.03 -1.70
C SER A 11 -2.09 11.09 -2.91
N LEU A 12 -2.94 11.31 -3.93
CA LEU A 12 -2.88 10.59 -5.20
C LEU A 12 -1.52 10.75 -5.90
N ALA A 13 -0.98 11.97 -5.92
CA ALA A 13 0.34 12.26 -6.45
C ALA A 13 1.44 11.44 -5.76
N LYS A 14 1.37 11.26 -4.43
CA LYS A 14 2.32 10.44 -3.67
C LYS A 14 2.22 8.96 -4.02
N GLU A 15 0.99 8.42 -4.12
CA GLU A 15 0.78 7.03 -4.51
C GLU A 15 1.25 6.77 -5.96
N LEU A 16 0.96 7.67 -6.90
CA LEU A 16 1.48 7.59 -8.26
C LEU A 16 3.01 7.64 -8.29
N LYS A 17 3.64 8.49 -7.48
CA LYS A 17 5.10 8.53 -7.36
C LYS A 17 5.67 7.21 -6.85
N ALA A 18 5.02 6.60 -5.86
CA ALA A 18 5.44 5.32 -5.29
C ALA A 18 5.37 4.18 -6.32
N ILE A 19 4.33 4.16 -7.17
CA ILE A 19 4.12 3.13 -8.20
C ILE A 19 5.10 3.30 -9.36
N TYR A 20 5.18 4.49 -9.95
CA TYR A 20 5.98 4.72 -11.15
C TYR A 20 7.48 4.91 -10.87
N LYS A 21 7.87 5.13 -9.60
CA LYS A 21 9.26 5.35 -9.17
C LYS A 21 10.00 6.44 -9.97
N LYS A 22 9.27 7.40 -10.53
CA LYS A 22 9.82 8.53 -11.27
C LYS A 22 10.01 9.75 -10.37
N GLU A 23 11.05 10.52 -10.62
CA GLU A 23 11.31 11.77 -9.90
C GLU A 23 10.33 12.87 -10.33
N ASN A 24 10.09 12.96 -11.64
CA ASN A 24 9.22 13.96 -12.26
C ASN A 24 7.79 13.44 -12.42
N LEU A 25 6.87 14.05 -11.69
CA LEU A 25 5.45 13.69 -11.73
C LEU A 25 4.76 14.10 -13.04
N GLN A 26 5.25 15.15 -13.70
CA GLN A 26 4.70 15.64 -14.98
C GLN A 26 4.97 14.70 -16.15
N GLU A 27 5.97 13.82 -16.04
CA GLU A 27 6.22 12.78 -17.04
C GLU A 27 5.25 11.60 -16.96
N ILE A 28 4.41 11.56 -15.93
CA ILE A 28 3.42 10.49 -15.75
C ILE A 28 2.14 10.95 -16.44
N PRO A 29 1.71 10.31 -17.55
CA PRO A 29 0.52 10.73 -18.30
C PRO A 29 -0.74 10.73 -17.44
N THR A 30 -0.82 9.79 -16.49
CA THR A 30 -1.91 9.67 -15.54
C THR A 30 -2.01 10.89 -14.61
N TYR A 31 -0.87 11.48 -14.22
CA TYR A 31 -0.86 12.66 -13.36
C TYR A 31 -1.29 13.92 -14.11
N THR A 32 -0.81 14.11 -15.35
CA THR A 32 -1.25 15.21 -16.22
C THR A 32 -2.76 15.12 -16.50
N TYR A 33 -3.25 13.93 -16.84
CA TYR A 33 -4.70 13.71 -17.01
C TYR A 33 -5.48 14.05 -15.73
N LEU A 34 -5.02 13.58 -14.57
CA LEU A 34 -5.66 13.87 -13.28
C LEU A 34 -5.72 15.39 -13.02
N GLN A 35 -4.62 16.10 -13.29
CA GLN A 35 -4.55 17.55 -13.12
C GLN A 35 -5.53 18.28 -14.05
N GLU A 36 -5.68 17.83 -15.29
CA GLU A 36 -6.66 18.37 -16.24
C GLU A 36 -8.10 18.11 -15.78
N GLN A 37 -8.40 16.90 -15.30
CA GLN A 37 -9.72 16.57 -14.75
C GLN A 37 -10.08 17.49 -13.58
N PHE A 38 -9.18 17.60 -12.58
CA PHE A 38 -9.41 18.49 -11.43
C PHE A 38 -9.59 19.96 -11.84
N ARG A 39 -8.89 20.43 -12.87
CA ARG A 39 -9.08 21.79 -13.42
C ARG A 39 -10.44 21.94 -14.11
N ASN A 40 -10.82 20.99 -14.95
CA ASN A 40 -12.08 21.03 -15.68
C ASN A 40 -13.28 21.03 -14.74
N PHE A 41 -13.24 20.21 -13.69
CA PHE A 41 -14.28 20.15 -12.66
C PHE A 41 -14.34 21.39 -11.78
N SER A 42 -13.21 22.09 -11.56
CA SER A 42 -13.21 23.38 -10.86
C SER A 42 -13.82 24.52 -11.68
N VAL A 43 -13.73 24.46 -13.01
CA VAL A 43 -14.29 25.51 -13.90
C VAL A 43 -15.79 25.29 -14.17
N THR A 44 -16.29 24.05 -14.07
CA THR A 44 -17.71 23.72 -14.29
C THR A 44 -18.62 23.98 -13.07
N GLU A 45 -18.12 24.66 -12.03
CA GLU A 45 -18.79 24.86 -10.73
C GLU A 45 -19.97 25.87 -10.73
N GLN A 46 -20.43 26.37 -11.88
CA GLN A 46 -21.64 27.23 -11.95
C GLN A 46 -22.94 26.52 -11.52
N LYS A 47 -22.92 25.20 -11.25
CA LYS A 47 -24.04 24.43 -10.66
C LYS A 47 -23.61 23.71 -9.37
N VAL A 48 -23.24 24.56 -8.42
CA VAL A 48 -22.87 24.44 -7.00
C VAL A 48 -23.37 23.18 -6.24
N CYS A 49 -22.43 22.57 -5.49
CA CYS A 49 -22.54 21.53 -4.46
C CYS A 49 -22.47 20.04 -4.85
N ARG A 50 -23.34 19.49 -5.71
CA ARG A 50 -23.37 18.02 -5.89
C ARG A 50 -22.14 17.48 -6.64
N ALA A 51 -21.77 18.13 -7.75
CA ALA A 51 -20.65 17.71 -8.58
C ALA A 51 -19.28 17.79 -7.86
N GLN A 52 -19.08 18.80 -7.00
CA GLN A 52 -17.85 18.93 -6.20
C GLN A 52 -17.68 17.76 -5.21
N HIS A 53 -18.76 17.30 -4.59
CA HIS A 53 -18.70 16.15 -3.71
C HIS A 53 -18.48 14.85 -4.48
N GLU A 54 -19.06 14.72 -5.67
CA GLU A 54 -18.87 13.56 -6.55
C GLU A 54 -17.41 13.41 -6.98
N VAL A 55 -16.75 14.48 -7.42
CA VAL A 55 -15.33 14.41 -7.84
C VAL A 55 -14.41 14.08 -6.66
N ASN A 56 -14.64 14.70 -5.51
CA ASN A 56 -13.88 14.38 -4.30
C ASN A 56 -14.10 12.94 -3.85
N HIS A 57 -15.33 12.42 -3.99
CA HIS A 57 -15.66 11.04 -3.65
C HIS A 57 -14.97 10.07 -4.61
N VAL A 58 -15.06 10.29 -5.92
CA VAL A 58 -14.39 9.48 -6.94
C VAL A 58 -12.87 9.47 -6.72
N ALA A 59 -12.27 10.64 -6.50
CA ALA A 59 -10.84 10.74 -6.24
C ALA A 59 -10.42 10.03 -4.93
N ALA A 60 -11.24 10.11 -3.88
CA ALA A 60 -11.01 9.39 -2.63
C ALA A 60 -11.14 7.87 -2.81
N THR A 61 -12.08 7.40 -3.63
CA THR A 61 -12.24 5.98 -3.94
C THR A 61 -11.01 5.44 -4.68
N TYR A 62 -10.52 6.15 -5.68
CA TYR A 62 -9.29 5.76 -6.38
C TYR A 62 -8.06 5.78 -5.47
N LEU A 63 -7.94 6.78 -4.60
CA LEU A 63 -6.88 6.85 -3.62
C LEU A 63 -6.90 5.62 -2.70
N CYS A 64 -8.08 5.29 -2.14
CA CYS A 64 -8.25 4.10 -1.30
C CYS A 64 -7.86 2.82 -2.05
N HIS A 65 -8.23 2.71 -3.32
CA HIS A 65 -7.88 1.58 -4.16
C HIS A 65 -6.36 1.43 -4.34
N LEU A 66 -5.67 2.50 -4.70
CA LEU A 66 -4.21 2.50 -4.89
C LEU A 66 -3.47 2.16 -3.59
N GLU A 67 -3.87 2.78 -2.47
CA GLU A 67 -3.29 2.47 -1.16
C GLU A 67 -3.50 1.01 -0.76
N SER A 68 -4.70 0.48 -1.01
CA SER A 68 -5.04 -0.91 -0.70
C SER A 68 -4.25 -1.88 -1.58
N ALA A 69 -4.04 -1.58 -2.86
CA ALA A 69 -3.22 -2.39 -3.75
C ALA A 69 -1.76 -2.46 -3.28
N ARG A 70 -1.17 -1.31 -2.87
CA ARG A 70 0.19 -1.26 -2.32
C ARG A 70 0.31 -2.09 -1.03
N LYS A 71 -0.64 -1.94 -0.11
CA LYS A 71 -0.70 -2.72 1.13
C LYS A 71 -0.87 -4.21 0.85
N LEU A 72 -1.70 -4.57 -0.14
CA LEU A 72 -1.89 -5.96 -0.55
C LEU A 72 -0.59 -6.56 -1.09
N GLU A 73 0.18 -5.82 -1.87
CA GLU A 73 1.49 -6.27 -2.36
C GLU A 73 2.48 -6.47 -1.20
N GLU A 74 2.51 -5.56 -0.23
CA GLU A 74 3.32 -5.68 0.98
C GLU A 74 2.94 -6.92 1.80
N LEU A 75 1.64 -7.13 2.04
CA LEU A 75 1.12 -8.32 2.71
C LEU A 75 1.41 -9.59 1.91
N CYS A 76 1.27 -9.56 0.59
CA CYS A 76 1.64 -10.68 -0.26
C CYS A 76 3.14 -10.97 -0.16
N SER A 77 4.01 -9.97 -0.13
CA SER A 77 5.45 -10.18 0.05
C SER A 77 5.77 -10.85 1.40
N GLN A 78 5.05 -10.47 2.45
CA GLN A 78 5.26 -11.03 3.79
C GLN A 78 4.68 -12.45 3.91
N TYR A 79 3.43 -12.65 3.49
CA TYR A 79 2.68 -13.87 3.78
C TYR A 79 2.54 -14.83 2.59
N ARG A 80 2.60 -14.35 1.35
CA ARG A 80 2.54 -15.20 0.15
C ARG A 80 3.92 -15.82 -0.07
N GLY A 81 4.06 -17.10 0.29
CA GLY A 81 5.29 -17.85 0.10
C GLY A 81 5.65 -17.99 -1.38
N ARG A 82 6.94 -17.81 -1.74
CA ARG A 82 7.49 -18.18 -3.06
C ARG A 82 7.65 -19.70 -3.21
N GLY A 83 6.73 -20.50 -2.65
CA GLY A 83 6.82 -21.95 -2.49
C GLY A 83 6.54 -22.43 -1.06
N GLU A 84 6.78 -23.71 -0.79
CA GLU A 84 6.67 -24.31 0.55
C GLU A 84 7.77 -23.76 1.46
N ARG A 85 7.38 -23.04 2.53
CA ARG A 85 8.29 -22.57 3.58
C ARG A 85 8.56 -23.70 4.57
N THR A 86 9.71 -23.70 5.22
CA THR A 86 9.99 -24.64 6.32
C THR A 86 8.99 -24.46 7.46
N ILE A 87 8.76 -25.53 8.22
CA ILE A 87 7.83 -25.55 9.36
C ILE A 87 8.24 -24.48 10.39
N GLU A 88 9.55 -24.33 10.63
CA GLU A 88 10.09 -23.33 11.56
C GLU A 88 9.86 -21.89 11.09
N SER A 89 10.11 -21.62 9.81
CA SER A 89 9.87 -20.31 9.22
C SER A 89 8.39 -19.94 9.31
N SER A 90 7.51 -20.88 8.98
CA SER A 90 6.05 -20.70 9.02
C SER A 90 5.55 -20.44 10.44
N ALA A 91 6.04 -21.20 11.43
CA ALA A 91 5.72 -20.99 12.84
C ALA A 91 6.15 -19.59 13.31
N ASN A 92 7.38 -19.16 12.99
CA ASN A 92 7.89 -17.86 13.40
C ASN A 92 7.11 -16.68 12.80
N ILE A 93 6.64 -16.79 11.55
CA ILE A 93 5.85 -15.72 10.88
C ILE A 93 4.54 -15.44 11.62
N VAL A 94 3.91 -16.47 12.20
CA VAL A 94 2.67 -16.32 12.96
C VAL A 94 2.89 -16.16 14.47
N GLY A 95 4.15 -16.04 14.92
CA GLY A 95 4.50 -15.88 16.32
C GLY A 95 4.48 -17.17 17.16
N LEU A 96 4.49 -18.34 16.50
CA LEU A 96 4.57 -19.64 17.15
C LEU A 96 6.02 -20.11 17.26
N LYS A 97 6.33 -20.89 18.30
CA LYS A 97 7.63 -21.53 18.49
C LYS A 97 7.48 -23.04 18.33
N LEU A 98 8.45 -23.66 17.68
CA LEU A 98 8.51 -25.12 17.62
C LEU A 98 8.85 -25.70 19.00
N PRO A 99 8.22 -26.82 19.38
CA PRO A 99 8.62 -27.57 20.56
C PRO A 99 10.06 -28.06 20.38
N LYS A 100 10.86 -28.01 21.45
CA LYS A 100 12.20 -28.60 21.43
C LYS A 100 12.05 -30.10 21.27
N LEU A 101 12.57 -30.64 20.17
CA LEU A 101 12.72 -32.09 20.03
C LEU A 101 13.70 -32.55 21.11
N PHE A 102 13.35 -33.62 21.81
CA PHE A 102 14.27 -34.26 22.75
C PHE A 102 15.47 -34.80 21.98
N SER A 103 16.64 -34.18 22.16
CA SER A 103 17.91 -34.68 21.63
C SER A 103 18.71 -35.33 22.76
N GLU A 104 19.04 -36.60 22.61
CA GLU A 104 19.78 -37.43 23.59
C GLU A 104 21.21 -36.93 23.90
N GLU A 105 21.70 -35.88 23.25
CA GLU A 105 23.08 -35.40 23.38
C GLU A 105 23.39 -34.65 24.69
N ALA A 106 22.41 -34.50 25.60
CA ALA A 106 22.62 -33.89 26.92
C ALA A 106 23.02 -34.90 28.02
N SER A 107 23.30 -36.17 27.70
CA SER A 107 23.70 -37.19 28.69
C SER A 107 25.03 -37.87 28.39
N LYS A 108 26.07 -37.11 28.04
CA LYS A 108 27.44 -37.58 28.32
C LYS A 108 27.94 -36.89 29.59
N PRO A 109 27.99 -37.58 30.75
CA PRO A 109 28.80 -37.10 31.85
C PRO A 109 30.25 -37.03 31.35
N SER A 110 30.82 -35.84 31.47
CA SER A 110 32.26 -35.62 31.41
C SER A 110 32.88 -36.31 32.63
N ASP A 111 33.25 -37.58 32.47
CA ASP A 111 34.16 -38.28 33.38
C ASP A 111 35.58 -37.75 33.13
N GLN A 112 36.13 -37.05 34.14
CA GLN A 112 37.57 -36.93 34.38
C GLN A 112 37.97 -37.93 35.46
#